data_AF-A0A1H3HNQ8-F1
#
_entry.id   AF-A0A1H3HNQ8-F1
#
_cell.length_a   1.000
_cell.length_b   1.000
_cell.length_c   1.000
_cell.angle_alpha   90.00
_cell.angle_beta   90.00
_cell.angle_gamma   90.00
#
_symmetry.space_group_name_H-M   'P 1'
#
loop_
_entity.id
_entity.type
_entity.pdbx_description
1 polymer ?
#
loop_
_entity_poly.entity_id
_entity_poly.type
_entity_poly.pdbx_seq_one_letter_code
_entity_poly.pdbx_strand_id
1 'polypeptide(L)'
;MSFFKPINHYSGDQEMIRLIKRIRALVTDQDYQQGKTVAAQALGDYPDAPEPHNLLGIIYEKTGDHIRAMKHFQAAGALDPTYVPAQVNMERFARLKPSGLCAFDESDCQPENNCEAYLFFDTTGVGHIARS
;
A
#
# COMPACT_ATOMS: atom_id res chain seq x y z
N MET A 1 -6.44 -3.34 -37.67
CA MET A 1 -7.71 -3.41 -36.93
C MET A 1 -7.37 -3.49 -35.45
N SER A 2 -7.45 -2.35 -34.75
CA SER A 2 -7.20 -2.25 -33.31
C SER A 2 -8.43 -2.77 -32.57
N PHE A 3 -8.29 -3.87 -31.84
CA PHE A 3 -9.33 -4.39 -30.97
C PHE A 3 -9.33 -3.57 -29.67
N PHE A 4 -10.20 -2.58 -29.60
CA PHE A 4 -10.55 -1.89 -28.38
C PHE A 4 -11.35 -2.89 -27.51
N LYS A 5 -10.70 -3.54 -26.53
CA LYS A 5 -11.44 -4.25 -25.49
C LYS A 5 -12.14 -3.19 -24.63
N PRO A 6 -13.44 -3.32 -24.34
CA PRO A 6 -14.10 -2.40 -23.42
C PRO A 6 -13.43 -2.53 -22.05
N ILE A 7 -12.99 -1.39 -21.52
CA ILE A 7 -12.44 -1.29 -20.17
C ILE A 7 -13.59 -1.59 -19.22
N ASN A 8 -13.66 -2.84 -18.78
CA ASN A 8 -14.68 -3.33 -17.85
C ASN A 8 -14.33 -2.86 -16.44
N HIS A 9 -14.33 -1.53 -16.24
CA HIS A 9 -13.83 -0.84 -15.05
C HIS A 9 -14.45 -1.40 -13.75
N TYR A 10 -15.74 -1.74 -13.77
CA TYR A 10 -16.45 -2.31 -12.61
C TYR A 10 -16.03 -3.73 -12.20
N SER A 11 -15.45 -4.52 -13.10
CA SER A 11 -15.08 -5.92 -12.80
C SER A 11 -13.71 -6.02 -12.11
N GLY A 12 -12.76 -5.15 -12.48
CA GLY A 12 -11.44 -5.09 -11.86
C GLY A 12 -11.52 -4.75 -10.38
N ASP A 13 -12.31 -3.74 -10.04
CA ASP A 13 -12.49 -3.29 -8.66
C ASP A 13 -13.10 -4.39 -7.77
N GLN A 14 -14.08 -5.15 -8.27
CA GLN A 14 -14.68 -6.25 -7.51
C GLN A 14 -13.75 -7.45 -7.32
N GLU A 15 -12.91 -7.76 -8.29
CA GLU A 15 -11.88 -8.79 -8.14
C GLU A 15 -10.80 -8.34 -7.15
N MET A 16 -10.40 -7.07 -7.21
CA MET A 16 -9.41 -6.50 -6.29
C MET A 16 -9.92 -6.48 -4.85
N ILE A 17 -11.16 -6.05 -4.63
CA ILE A 17 -11.81 -6.11 -3.29
C ILE A 17 -11.84 -7.55 -2.77
N ARG A 18 -12.13 -8.54 -3.63
CA ARG A 18 -12.11 -9.97 -3.25
C ARG A 18 -10.71 -10.45 -2.91
N LEU A 19 -9.71 -10.08 -3.71
CA LEU A 19 -8.31 -10.37 -3.47
C LEU A 19 -7.86 -9.83 -2.12
N ILE A 20 -8.10 -8.54 -1.87
CA ILE A 20 -7.72 -7.84 -0.63
C ILE A 20 -8.36 -8.52 0.58
N LYS A 21 -9.67 -8.79 0.53
CA LYS A 21 -10.38 -9.52 1.60
C LYS A 21 -9.79 -10.90 1.85
N ARG A 22 -9.46 -11.64 0.79
CA ARG A 22 -8.85 -12.97 0.89
C ARG A 22 -7.47 -12.90 1.53
N ILE A 23 -6.60 -11.99 1.08
CA ILE A 23 -5.26 -11.83 1.65
C ILE A 23 -5.33 -11.39 3.11
N ARG A 24 -6.25 -10.48 3.46
CA ARG A 24 -6.50 -10.05 4.85
C ARG A 24 -6.85 -11.23 5.76
N ALA A 25 -7.71 -12.14 5.29
CA ALA A 25 -8.03 -13.38 6.01
C ALA A 25 -6.80 -14.29 6.15
N LEU A 26 -6.06 -14.56 5.07
CA LEU A 26 -4.86 -15.40 5.11
C LEU A 26 -3.76 -14.86 6.03
N VAL A 27 -3.57 -13.54 6.06
CA VAL A 27 -2.63 -12.89 6.99
C VAL A 27 -3.09 -13.01 8.44
N THR A 28 -4.41 -12.95 8.69
CA THR A 28 -5.00 -13.15 10.03
C THR A 28 -4.81 -14.59 10.51
N ASP A 29 -4.99 -15.55 9.60
CA ASP A 29 -4.80 -16.98 9.84
C ASP A 29 -3.32 -17.39 9.85
N GLN A 30 -2.40 -16.44 9.60
CA GLN A 30 -0.95 -16.65 9.46
C GLN A 30 -0.56 -17.60 8.32
N ASP A 31 -1.45 -17.85 7.36
CA ASP A 31 -1.15 -18.60 6.13
C ASP A 31 -0.47 -17.70 5.09
N TYR A 32 0.76 -17.30 5.43
CA TYR A 32 1.58 -16.44 4.57
C TYR A 32 2.02 -17.13 3.28
N GLN A 33 2.08 -18.46 3.25
CA GLN A 33 2.50 -19.21 2.05
C GLN A 33 1.40 -19.16 0.99
N GLN A 34 0.14 -19.41 1.39
CA GLN A 34 -0.97 -19.25 0.48
C GLN A 34 -1.17 -17.78 0.12
N GLY A 35 -1.02 -16.86 1.08
CA GLY A 35 -1.09 -15.41 0.82
C GLY A 35 -0.12 -14.95 -0.27
N LYS A 36 1.15 -15.37 -0.19
CA LYS A 36 2.16 -15.06 -1.23
C LYS A 36 1.78 -15.63 -2.58
N THR A 37 1.27 -16.86 -2.62
CA THR A 37 0.87 -17.52 -3.88
C THR A 37 -0.26 -16.74 -4.54
N VAL A 38 -1.30 -16.38 -3.78
CA VAL A 38 -2.45 -15.64 -4.28
C VAL A 38 -2.06 -14.23 -4.74
N ALA A 39 -1.23 -13.52 -3.97
CA ALA A 39 -0.77 -12.18 -4.34
C ALA A 39 0.19 -12.20 -5.54
N ALA A 40 1.05 -13.22 -5.68
CA ALA A 40 1.92 -13.37 -6.84
C ALA A 40 1.16 -13.72 -8.12
N GLN A 41 0.07 -14.49 -8.02
CA GLN A 41 -0.84 -14.72 -9.15
C GLN A 41 -1.48 -13.40 -9.60
N ALA A 42 -2.01 -12.62 -8.65
CA ALA A 42 -2.60 -11.32 -8.95
C ALA A 42 -1.61 -10.35 -9.59
N LEU A 43 -0.32 -10.42 -9.24
CA LEU A 43 0.72 -9.62 -9.91
C LEU A 43 0.89 -9.99 -11.39
N GLY A 44 0.66 -11.26 -11.76
CA GLY A 44 0.67 -11.69 -13.16
C GLY A 44 -0.59 -11.29 -13.92
N ASP A 45 -1.75 -11.32 -13.25
CA ASP A 45 -3.03 -10.95 -13.84
C ASP A 45 -3.21 -9.43 -13.99
N TYR A 46 -2.64 -8.67 -13.05
CA TYR A 46 -2.73 -7.20 -12.96
C TYR A 46 -1.33 -6.57 -12.78
N PRO A 47 -0.48 -6.60 -13.81
CA PRO A 47 0.92 -6.15 -13.70
C PRO A 47 1.09 -4.65 -13.44
N ASP A 48 0.09 -3.84 -13.82
CA ASP A 48 0.11 -2.38 -13.67
C ASP A 48 -0.62 -1.91 -12.39
N ALA A 49 -1.17 -2.85 -11.61
CA ALA A 49 -1.93 -2.55 -10.41
C ALA A 49 -0.99 -2.43 -9.19
N PRO A 50 -1.12 -1.38 -8.34
CA PRO A 50 -0.29 -1.21 -7.15
C PRO A 50 -0.63 -2.19 -6.02
N GLU A 51 -1.87 -2.67 -5.94
CA GLU A 51 -2.39 -3.45 -4.81
C GLU A 51 -1.67 -4.80 -4.64
N PRO A 52 -1.41 -5.62 -5.68
CA PRO A 52 -0.67 -6.88 -5.51
C PRO A 52 0.73 -6.66 -4.92
N HIS A 53 1.41 -5.59 -5.32
CA HIS A 53 2.68 -5.20 -4.72
C HIS A 53 2.51 -4.82 -3.25
N ASN A 54 1.54 -3.98 -2.91
CA ASN A 54 1.28 -3.61 -1.52
C ASN A 54 0.96 -4.84 -0.64
N LEU A 55 0.11 -5.75 -1.12
CA LEU A 55 -0.26 -6.99 -0.44
C LEU A 55 0.95 -7.91 -0.19
N LEU A 56 1.84 -8.06 -1.18
CA LEU A 56 3.10 -8.79 -0.99
C LEU A 56 3.99 -8.11 0.05
N GLY A 57 4.06 -6.77 0.04
CA GLY A 57 4.80 -6.00 1.05
C GLY A 57 4.34 -6.32 2.47
N ILE A 58 3.02 -6.32 2.70
CA ILE A 58 2.41 -6.67 4.00
C ILE A 58 2.77 -8.11 4.39
N ILE A 59 2.66 -9.07 3.47
CA ILE A 59 2.98 -10.47 3.79
C ILE A 59 4.45 -10.62 4.15
N TYR A 60 5.36 -9.98 3.40
CA TYR A 60 6.79 -10.02 3.70
C TYR A 60 7.12 -9.38 5.05
N GLU A 61 6.48 -8.26 5.40
CA GLU A 61 6.58 -7.66 6.72
C GLU A 61 6.17 -8.65 7.82
N LYS A 62 5.02 -9.33 7.68
CA LYS A 62 4.55 -10.30 8.67
C LYS A 62 5.48 -11.50 8.82
N THR A 63 6.20 -11.87 7.77
CA THR A 63 7.22 -12.93 7.80
C THR A 63 8.62 -12.45 8.22
N GLY A 64 8.80 -11.16 8.49
CA GLY A 64 10.09 -10.58 8.90
C GLY A 64 11.10 -10.33 7.77
N ASP A 65 10.70 -10.50 6.50
CA ASP A 65 11.56 -10.21 5.34
C ASP A 65 11.47 -8.71 5.00
N HIS A 66 12.16 -7.90 5.80
CA HIS A 66 12.07 -6.45 5.72
C HIS A 66 12.56 -5.88 4.37
N ILE A 67 13.55 -6.53 3.75
CA ILE A 67 14.11 -6.10 2.47
C ILE A 67 13.05 -6.25 1.38
N ARG A 68 12.38 -7.40 1.33
CA ARG A 68 11.32 -7.61 0.33
C ARG A 68 10.08 -6.78 0.62
N ALA A 69 9.71 -6.60 1.89
CA ALA A 69 8.58 -5.75 2.27
C ALA A 69 8.72 -4.33 1.70
N MET A 70 9.86 -3.68 1.98
CA MET A 70 10.13 -2.32 1.49
C MET A 70 10.16 -2.24 -0.04
N LYS A 71 10.81 -3.20 -0.71
CA LYS A 71 10.84 -3.25 -2.19
C LYS A 71 9.45 -3.30 -2.80
N HIS A 72 8.55 -4.08 -2.21
CA HIS A 72 7.19 -4.22 -2.69
C HIS A 72 6.34 -2.97 -2.41
N PHE A 73 6.48 -2.32 -1.25
CA PHE A 73 5.83 -1.03 -1.01
C PHE A 73 6.31 0.07 -1.97
N GLN A 74 7.62 0.14 -2.24
CA GLN A 74 8.19 1.08 -3.21
C GLN A 74 7.69 0.82 -4.63
N ALA A 75 7.57 -0.44 -5.04
CA ALA A 75 7.02 -0.80 -6.35
C ALA A 75 5.56 -0.36 -6.50
N ALA A 76 4.73 -0.56 -5.47
CA ALA A 76 3.34 -0.09 -5.48
C ALA A 76 3.25 1.43 -5.66
N GLY A 77 4.05 2.20 -4.89
CA GLY A 77 4.09 3.65 -5.02
C GLY A 77 4.71 4.15 -6.34
N ALA A 78 5.56 3.35 -6.99
CA ALA A 78 6.11 3.67 -8.31
C ALA A 78 5.10 3.42 -9.45
N LEU A 79 4.23 2.41 -9.30
CA LEU A 79 3.14 2.14 -10.23
C LEU A 79 2.04 3.20 -10.13
N ASP A 80 1.67 3.54 -8.90
CA ASP A 80 0.70 4.60 -8.62
C ASP A 80 1.12 5.44 -7.41
N PRO A 81 1.68 6.64 -7.64
CA PRO A 81 2.03 7.57 -6.57
C PRO A 81 0.83 8.08 -5.75
N THR A 82 -0.40 7.89 -6.23
CA THR A 82 -1.64 8.28 -5.53
C THR A 82 -2.25 7.15 -4.69
N TYR A 83 -1.68 5.94 -4.76
CA TYR A 83 -2.14 4.79 -4.00
C TYR A 83 -1.71 4.89 -2.52
N VAL A 84 -2.55 5.56 -1.74
CA VAL A 84 -2.35 5.89 -0.31
C VAL A 84 -1.95 4.69 0.57
N PRO A 85 -2.51 3.47 0.41
CA PRO A 85 -2.17 2.34 1.29
C PRO A 85 -0.68 1.97 1.25
N ALA A 86 -0.04 2.05 0.09
CA ALA A 86 1.39 1.77 -0.04
C ALA A 86 2.24 2.84 0.68
N GLN A 87 1.86 4.11 0.58
CA GLN A 87 2.54 5.19 1.28
C GLN A 87 2.43 5.01 2.80
N VAL A 88 1.22 4.77 3.33
CA VAL A 88 0.99 4.53 4.76
C VAL A 88 1.82 3.34 5.26
N ASN A 89 1.86 2.25 4.49
CA ASN A 89 2.67 1.08 4.84
C ASN A 89 4.17 1.39 4.84
N MET A 90 4.67 2.06 3.80
CA MET A 90 6.08 2.42 3.70
C MET A 90 6.50 3.34 4.86
N GLU A 91 5.72 4.38 5.14
CA GLU A 91 5.99 5.33 6.23
C GLU A 91 5.92 4.68 7.60
N ARG A 92 4.92 3.81 7.84
CA ARG A 92 4.84 3.03 9.09
C ARG A 92 6.07 2.13 9.24
N PHE A 93 6.41 1.42 8.17
CA PHE A 93 7.43 0.38 8.17
C PHE A 93 8.87 0.96 8.26
N ALA A 94 9.09 2.17 7.76
CA ALA A 94 10.38 2.86 7.85
C ALA A 94 10.72 3.37 9.27
N ARG A 95 9.77 3.33 10.22
CA ARG A 95 10.01 3.77 11.61
C ARG A 95 10.88 2.77 12.35
N LEU A 96 11.73 3.27 13.26
CA LEU A 96 12.58 2.44 14.14
C LEU A 96 11.77 1.40 14.94
N LYS A 97 10.52 1.76 15.29
CA LYS A 97 9.53 0.87 15.90
C LYS A 97 8.21 1.05 15.15
N PRO A 98 7.90 0.19 14.16
CA PRO A 98 6.62 0.24 13.48
C PRO A 98 5.48 0.02 14.49
N SER A 99 4.50 0.91 14.49
CA SER A 99 3.31 0.82 15.33
C SER A 99 2.05 1.00 14.47
N GLY A 100 0.96 0.32 14.83
CA GLY A 100 -0.28 0.34 14.05
C GLY A 100 -0.45 -0.85 13.11
N LEU A 101 -1.58 -0.88 12.41
CA LEU A 101 -1.95 -1.96 11.50
C LEU A 101 -1.43 -1.68 10.07
N CYS A 102 -1.32 -2.75 9.29
CA CYS A 102 -1.03 -2.66 7.86
C CYS A 102 -2.25 -2.10 7.12
N ALA A 103 -2.02 -1.23 6.14
CA ALA A 103 -3.05 -0.72 5.26
C ALA A 103 -3.17 -1.60 4.01
N PHE A 104 -4.20 -2.45 3.96
CA PHE A 104 -4.46 -3.32 2.82
C PHE A 104 -5.19 -2.57 1.70
N ASP A 105 -6.06 -1.63 2.09
CA ASP A 105 -6.82 -0.74 1.21
C ASP A 105 -6.98 0.64 1.86
N GLU A 106 -7.68 1.55 1.18
CA GLU A 106 -7.91 2.93 1.62
C GLU A 106 -8.68 3.02 2.93
N SER A 107 -9.51 2.02 3.27
CA SER A 107 -10.30 2.03 4.51
C SER A 107 -9.44 1.81 5.77
N ASP A 108 -8.25 1.24 5.60
CA ASP A 108 -7.27 1.10 6.68
C ASP A 108 -6.42 2.35 6.89
N CYS A 109 -6.45 3.27 5.91
CA CYS A 109 -5.77 4.54 6.00
C CYS A 109 -6.63 5.45 6.88
N GLN A 110 -6.19 5.71 8.11
CA GLN A 110 -6.84 6.74 8.91
C GLN A 110 -6.77 8.06 8.11
N PRO A 111 -7.84 8.87 8.07
CA PRO A 111 -7.63 10.29 7.82
C PRO A 111 -6.64 10.69 8.91
N GLU A 112 -5.46 11.13 8.50
CA GLU A 112 -4.52 11.70 9.42
C GLU A 112 -5.33 12.63 10.32
N ASN A 113 -5.43 12.32 11.62
CA ASN A 113 -5.90 13.31 12.57
C ASN A 113 -4.88 14.44 12.45
N ASN A 114 -5.24 15.37 11.58
CA ASN A 114 -4.64 16.66 11.30
C ASN A 114 -3.19 16.78 11.79
N CYS A 115 -2.22 16.22 11.07
CA CYS A 115 -0.89 16.82 11.10
C CYS A 115 -0.94 18.04 10.19
N GLU A 116 -1.67 19.07 10.64
CA GLU A 116 -1.76 20.36 9.98
C GLU A 116 -0.35 20.98 10.04
N ALA A 117 0.42 20.70 8.99
CA ALA A 117 1.77 21.19 8.85
C ALA A 117 1.69 22.58 8.23
N TYR A 118 1.92 23.63 9.01
CA TYR A 118 1.92 24.99 8.49
C TYR A 118 3.34 25.50 8.31
N LEU A 119 3.55 26.12 7.15
CA LEU A 119 4.76 26.84 6.81
C LEU A 119 4.69 28.25 7.40
N PHE A 120 5.68 28.62 8.21
CA PHE A 120 5.84 30.00 8.68
C PHE A 120 7.28 30.46 8.44
N PHE A 121 7.48 31.76 8.23
CA PHE A 121 8.80 32.34 7.99
C PHE A 121 9.25 33.09 9.23
N ASP A 122 10.53 32.95 9.60
CA ASP A 122 11.12 33.79 10.64
C ASP A 122 11.47 35.19 10.11
N THR A 123 12.00 36.03 10.99
CA THR A 123 12.40 37.41 10.66
C THR A 123 13.56 37.49 9.66
N THR A 124 14.25 36.38 9.40
CA THR A 124 15.31 36.26 8.41
C THR A 124 14.83 35.70 7.07
N GLY A 125 13.54 35.35 6.97
CA GLY A 125 12.92 34.80 5.77
C GLY A 125 13.16 33.29 5.58
N VAL A 126 13.64 32.59 6.61
CA VAL A 126 13.78 31.14 6.57
C VAL A 126 12.43 30.49 6.87
N GLY A 127 12.00 29.58 6.01
CA GLY A 127 10.75 28.83 6.16
C GLY A 127 10.90 27.66 7.14
N HIS A 128 10.00 27.59 8.11
CA HIS A 128 9.90 26.55 9.14
C HIS A 128 8.61 25.78 8.96
N ILE A 129 8.65 24.47 9.19
CA ILE A 129 7.48 23.59 9.16
C ILE A 129 7.18 23.17 10.59
N ALA A 130 6.03 23.58 11.13
CA ALA A 130 5.51 23.07 12.39
C ALA A 130 4.38 22.08 12.12
N ARG A 131 4.36 20.97 12.87
CA ARG A 131 3.25 20.00 12.91
C ARG A 131 2.53 20.15 14.25
N SER A 132 1.20 20.18 14.24
CA SER A 132 0.36 20.15 15.46
C SER A 132 0.38 18.79 16.14
#